data_AF-A0A4P5U2R1-F1
#
_entry.id   AF-A0A4P5U2R1-F1
#
_cell.length_a   1.000
_cell.length_b   1.000
_cell.length_c   1.000
_cell.angle_alpha   90.00
_cell.angle_beta   90.00
_cell.angle_gamma   90.00
#
_symmetry.space_group_name_H-M   'P 1'
#
loop_
_entity.id
_entity.type
_entity.pdbx_description
1 polymer ?
#
loop_
_entity_poly.entity_id
_entity_poly.type
_entity_poly.pdbx_seq_one_letter_code
_entity_poly.pdbx_strand_id
1 'polypeptide(L)'
;MVSLNNTKAQICTFAGEECCGEGITNFQLNGTPAINRTSTVNENGGFTNTAVTATVIKGQAYNYSVTFPIEDNIVNCNTFNFKIYIDYNQNDLLTDAGEEVASLSSVANGTYTGTFTIPTSAATGNAYMRVMMKMASTSLSGGFCGHTDITPCNIPADPVGFHGEVENYTLNITGASGLTNITSGVNDFQVYPNPANDDIIIDLPPLCMNCQLEISNTLGQVLYSEFTDQKSKTINLQFLKQGVYFVTLKNEYWNEVKRIVKQ
;
A
#
# COMPACT_ATOMS: atom_id res chain seq x y z
N MET A 1 37.86 -20.23 -14.57
CA MET A 1 36.93 -19.34 -13.85
C MET A 1 35.91 -18.85 -14.86
N VAL A 2 34.69 -19.38 -14.81
CA VAL A 2 33.58 -18.87 -15.63
C VAL A 2 33.13 -17.58 -14.96
N SER A 3 33.32 -16.43 -15.62
CA SER A 3 32.75 -15.18 -15.11
C SER A 3 31.24 -15.27 -15.28
N LEU A 4 30.52 -15.33 -14.16
CA LEU A 4 29.08 -15.09 -14.15
C LEU A 4 28.90 -13.62 -14.54
N ASN A 5 28.51 -13.39 -15.80
CA ASN A 5 27.97 -12.09 -16.20
C ASN A 5 26.69 -11.88 -15.40
N ASN A 6 26.81 -11.14 -14.30
CA ASN A 6 25.69 -10.72 -13.49
C ASN A 6 25.00 -9.55 -14.19
N THR A 7 24.43 -9.81 -15.38
CA THR A 7 23.49 -8.89 -16.01
C THR A 7 22.21 -8.95 -15.18
N LYS A 8 21.96 -7.88 -14.42
CA LYS A 8 20.65 -7.60 -13.82
C LYS A 8 19.57 -7.91 -14.88
N ALA A 9 18.51 -8.63 -14.51
CA ALA A 9 17.39 -8.80 -15.43
C ALA A 9 16.92 -7.39 -15.83
N GLN A 10 16.55 -7.21 -17.09
CA GLN A 10 15.97 -5.95 -17.54
C GLN A 10 14.47 -6.17 -17.53
N ILE A 11 13.72 -5.29 -16.87
CA ILE A 11 12.26 -5.30 -16.96
C ILE A 11 11.88 -5.33 -18.44
N CYS A 12 11.10 -6.33 -18.79
CA CYS A 12 10.66 -6.58 -20.16
C CYS A 12 10.05 -5.31 -20.80
N THR A 13 10.52 -5.00 -22.00
CA THR A 13 10.07 -3.85 -22.79
C THR A 13 8.80 -4.17 -23.56
N PHE A 14 7.97 -3.15 -23.75
CA PHE A 14 6.79 -3.23 -24.61
C PHE A 14 7.14 -2.65 -25.99
N ALA A 15 6.73 -3.33 -27.06
CA ALA A 15 6.75 -2.75 -28.40
C ALA A 15 5.46 -1.94 -28.54
N GLY A 16 5.55 -0.63 -28.31
CA GLY A 16 4.45 0.32 -28.43
C GLY A 16 3.77 0.22 -29.78
N GLU A 17 2.64 -0.46 -29.86
CA GLU A 17 1.83 -0.51 -31.07
C GLU A 17 0.34 -0.55 -30.67
N GLU A 18 -0.16 0.58 -30.18
CA GLU A 18 -1.60 0.83 -30.06
C GLU A 18 -2.10 1.53 -31.33
N CYS A 19 -3.20 1.03 -31.90
CA CYS A 19 -3.72 1.52 -33.18
C CYS A 19 -4.90 2.49 -33.08
N CYS A 20 -5.57 2.61 -31.92
CA CYS A 20 -7.02 2.81 -31.99
C CYS A 20 -7.68 3.68 -30.89
N GLY A 21 -6.93 4.33 -29.99
CA GLY A 21 -7.47 5.37 -29.09
C GLY A 21 -7.99 4.84 -27.75
N GLU A 22 -7.59 3.63 -27.35
CA GLU A 22 -7.87 3.03 -26.07
C GLU A 22 -6.70 3.21 -25.11
N GLY A 23 -6.93 3.80 -23.93
CA GLY A 23 -5.83 4.01 -23.00
C GLY A 23 -6.25 4.22 -21.55
N ILE A 24 -5.27 4.40 -20.69
CA ILE A 24 -5.47 4.90 -19.34
C ILE A 24 -5.50 6.41 -19.46
N THR A 25 -6.58 7.06 -19.00
CA THR A 25 -6.66 8.55 -19.00
C THR A 25 -6.35 9.14 -17.66
N ASN A 26 -6.53 8.37 -16.59
CA ASN A 26 -6.13 8.79 -15.27
C ASN A 26 -5.75 7.58 -14.44
N PHE A 27 -4.64 7.69 -13.72
CA PHE A 27 -4.25 6.77 -12.67
C PHE A 27 -3.92 7.55 -11.40
N GLN A 28 -4.51 7.11 -10.29
CA GLN A 28 -4.31 7.68 -8.97
C GLN A 28 -3.85 6.63 -7.98
N LEU A 29 -2.95 7.01 -7.08
CA LEU A 29 -2.51 6.21 -5.95
C LEU A 29 -2.27 7.14 -4.75
N ASN A 30 -2.86 6.84 -3.60
CA ASN A 30 -2.78 7.66 -2.39
C ASN A 30 -1.44 7.52 -1.61
N GLY A 31 -0.33 7.30 -2.30
CA GLY A 31 1.02 7.36 -1.73
C GLY A 31 1.43 8.79 -1.33
N THR A 32 2.69 8.99 -0.90
CA THR A 32 3.19 10.33 -0.55
C THR A 32 4.53 10.64 -1.25
N PRO A 33 4.58 11.56 -2.24
CA PRO A 33 3.46 12.28 -2.81
C PRO A 33 2.46 11.32 -3.48
N ALA A 34 1.19 11.74 -3.57
CA ALA A 34 0.17 10.96 -4.26
C ALA A 34 0.43 10.98 -5.77
N ILE A 35 0.17 9.86 -6.43
CA ILE A 35 0.08 9.83 -7.89
C ILE A 35 -1.31 10.31 -8.26
N ASN A 36 -1.38 11.28 -9.16
CA ASN A 36 -2.59 11.66 -9.87
C ASN A 36 -2.16 12.08 -11.28
N ARG A 37 -1.97 11.08 -12.13
CA ARG A 37 -1.42 11.25 -13.47
C ARG A 37 -2.57 11.19 -14.47
N THR A 38 -2.66 12.20 -15.32
CA THR A 38 -3.59 12.24 -16.46
C THR A 38 -2.81 12.03 -17.75
N SER A 39 -3.31 11.15 -18.62
CA SER A 39 -2.76 10.82 -19.94
C SER A 39 -3.73 11.18 -21.04
N THR A 40 -3.18 11.39 -22.23
CA THR A 40 -3.95 11.25 -23.47
C THR A 40 -4.04 9.77 -23.83
N VAL A 41 -5.10 9.36 -24.52
CA VAL A 41 -5.14 8.04 -25.17
C VAL A 41 -3.94 7.86 -26.10
N ASN A 42 -3.40 6.65 -26.19
CA ASN A 42 -2.23 6.34 -27.02
C ASN A 42 -0.99 7.21 -26.77
N GLU A 43 -0.74 7.55 -25.50
CA GLU A 43 0.46 8.27 -25.15
C GLU A 43 1.70 7.43 -25.52
N ASN A 44 2.61 8.02 -26.29
CA ASN A 44 3.87 7.39 -26.71
C ASN A 44 3.71 6.03 -27.43
N GLY A 45 2.60 5.80 -28.13
CA GLY A 45 2.37 4.53 -28.84
C GLY A 45 1.83 3.42 -27.92
N GLY A 46 1.11 3.79 -26.86
CA GLY A 46 0.53 2.85 -25.89
C GLY A 46 1.52 2.38 -24.81
N PHE A 47 2.70 3.00 -24.72
CA PHE A 47 3.66 2.73 -23.64
C PHE A 47 4.37 3.97 -23.15
N THR A 48 4.16 4.27 -21.87
CA THR A 48 4.85 5.35 -21.18
C THR A 48 5.61 4.82 -19.98
N ASN A 49 6.93 5.00 -19.99
CA ASN A 49 7.71 4.92 -18.76
C ASN A 49 7.67 6.29 -18.06
N THR A 50 6.82 6.43 -17.05
CA THR A 50 6.61 7.72 -16.39
C THR A 50 7.79 8.06 -15.48
N ALA A 51 8.09 9.34 -15.33
CA ALA A 51 9.00 9.82 -14.28
C ALA A 51 8.27 10.04 -12.92
N VAL A 52 7.04 9.55 -12.81
CA VAL A 52 6.17 9.81 -11.64
C VAL A 52 6.47 8.79 -10.55
N THR A 53 6.58 9.29 -9.32
CA THR A 53 6.96 8.50 -8.15
C THR A 53 6.01 8.71 -6.99
N ALA A 54 5.83 7.70 -6.16
CA ALA A 54 5.20 7.82 -4.85
C ALA A 54 5.98 7.06 -3.78
N THR A 55 5.99 7.58 -2.54
CA THR A 55 6.51 6.82 -1.40
C THR A 55 5.40 5.99 -0.80
N VAL A 56 5.70 4.72 -0.57
CA VAL A 56 4.82 3.75 0.08
C VAL A 56 5.56 3.07 1.23
N ILE A 57 4.80 2.53 2.19
CA ILE A 57 5.32 1.99 3.45
C ILE A 57 4.94 0.51 3.50
N LYS A 58 5.90 -0.34 3.84
CA LYS A 58 5.66 -1.78 4.06
C LYS A 58 4.56 -2.02 5.08
N GLY A 59 3.68 -2.98 4.79
CA GLY A 59 2.53 -3.36 5.61
C GLY A 59 1.32 -2.44 5.51
N GLN A 60 1.41 -1.33 4.76
CA GLN A 60 0.29 -0.40 4.59
C GLN A 60 -0.51 -0.70 3.31
N ALA A 61 -1.81 -0.44 3.39
CA ALA A 61 -2.72 -0.51 2.25
C ALA A 61 -2.80 0.84 1.53
N TYR A 62 -2.82 0.80 0.20
CA TYR A 62 -2.94 1.95 -0.67
C TYR A 62 -4.15 1.76 -1.59
N ASN A 63 -4.92 2.84 -1.73
CA ASN A 63 -6.08 2.90 -2.61
C ASN A 63 -5.63 3.45 -3.96
N TYR A 64 -6.06 2.80 -5.03
CA TYR A 64 -5.86 3.29 -6.39
C TYR A 64 -7.20 3.60 -7.07
N SER A 65 -7.14 4.44 -8.08
CA SER A 65 -8.22 4.66 -9.05
C SER A 65 -7.64 4.65 -10.44
N VAL A 66 -8.34 4.06 -11.40
CA VAL A 66 -7.97 4.06 -12.82
C VAL A 66 -9.17 4.39 -13.68
N THR A 67 -8.98 5.21 -14.72
CA THR A 67 -10.03 5.61 -15.66
C THR A 67 -9.66 5.21 -17.08
N PHE A 68 -10.58 4.53 -17.76
CA PHE A 68 -10.47 4.14 -19.17
C PHE A 68 -11.55 4.85 -20.00
N PRO A 69 -11.20 5.57 -21.09
CA PRO A 69 -12.16 5.95 -22.11
C PRO A 69 -12.32 4.83 -23.15
N ILE A 70 -13.35 4.95 -23.97
CA ILE A 70 -13.45 4.28 -25.28
C ILE A 70 -13.62 5.39 -26.32
N GLU A 71 -12.97 5.28 -27.47
CA GLU A 71 -13.48 5.91 -28.69
C GLU A 71 -14.63 5.04 -29.24
N ASP A 72 -15.84 5.59 -29.19
CA ASP A 72 -17.17 4.96 -29.32
C ASP A 72 -17.46 4.27 -30.68
N ASN A 73 -16.44 3.99 -31.50
CA ASN A 73 -16.59 3.52 -32.89
C ASN A 73 -16.31 2.03 -33.12
N ILE A 74 -15.90 1.25 -32.11
CA ILE A 74 -15.78 -0.22 -32.23
C ILE A 74 -17.02 -0.89 -31.62
N VAL A 75 -18.06 -1.04 -32.44
CA VAL A 75 -19.41 -1.53 -32.05
C VAL A 75 -19.40 -2.91 -31.37
N ASN A 76 -18.34 -3.71 -31.56
CA ASN A 76 -18.35 -5.12 -31.16
C ASN A 76 -17.36 -5.51 -30.07
N CYS A 77 -16.41 -4.64 -29.69
CA CYS A 77 -15.36 -4.95 -28.72
C CYS A 77 -15.11 -3.73 -27.84
N ASN A 78 -15.63 -3.77 -26.61
CA ASN A 78 -15.79 -2.59 -25.74
C ASN A 78 -15.53 -2.91 -24.26
N THR A 79 -14.72 -3.93 -24.02
CA THR A 79 -14.36 -4.41 -22.69
C THR A 79 -12.85 -4.51 -22.58
N PHE A 80 -12.34 -4.35 -21.36
CA PHE A 80 -10.93 -4.30 -21.07
C PHE A 80 -10.58 -5.21 -19.90
N ASN A 81 -9.38 -5.77 -19.98
CA ASN A 81 -8.67 -6.29 -18.85
C ASN A 81 -7.77 -5.17 -18.30
N PHE A 82 -7.59 -5.17 -16.99
CA PHE A 82 -6.70 -4.24 -16.30
C PHE A 82 -5.89 -4.99 -15.27
N LYS A 83 -4.60 -4.72 -15.20
CA LYS A 83 -3.72 -5.31 -14.18
C LYS A 83 -2.70 -4.30 -13.67
N ILE A 84 -2.34 -4.43 -12.39
CA ILE A 84 -1.20 -3.74 -11.79
C ILE A 84 -0.22 -4.79 -11.31
N TYR A 85 1.05 -4.60 -11.68
CA TYR A 85 2.18 -5.41 -11.21
C TYR A 85 3.16 -4.54 -10.43
N ILE A 86 3.75 -5.08 -9.36
CA ILE A 86 4.81 -4.41 -8.58
C ILE A 86 5.97 -5.39 -8.35
N ASP A 87 7.16 -5.00 -8.78
CA ASP A 87 8.43 -5.72 -8.52
C ASP A 87 8.85 -5.46 -7.07
N TYR A 88 8.35 -6.29 -6.15
CA TYR A 88 8.56 -6.08 -4.72
C TYR A 88 9.96 -6.45 -4.24
N ASN A 89 10.61 -7.39 -4.93
CA ASN A 89 11.94 -7.87 -4.57
C ASN A 89 13.08 -7.15 -5.34
N GLN A 90 12.71 -6.25 -6.26
CA GLN A 90 13.60 -5.42 -7.08
C GLN A 90 14.55 -6.25 -7.96
N ASN A 91 14.07 -7.40 -8.43
CA ASN A 91 14.84 -8.31 -9.28
C ASN A 91 14.60 -8.10 -10.78
N ASP A 92 13.81 -7.08 -11.16
CA ASP A 92 13.43 -6.74 -12.52
C ASP A 92 12.61 -7.83 -13.25
N LEU A 93 11.91 -8.66 -12.47
CA LEU A 93 10.93 -9.64 -12.92
C LEU A 93 9.57 -9.26 -12.31
N LEU A 94 8.49 -9.38 -13.08
CA LEU A 94 7.12 -9.06 -12.64
C LEU A 94 6.21 -10.29 -12.58
N THR A 95 6.81 -11.47 -12.68
CA THR A 95 6.11 -12.77 -12.70
C THR A 95 6.23 -13.50 -11.38
N ASP A 96 6.85 -12.90 -10.36
CA ASP A 96 6.96 -13.55 -9.06
C ASP A 96 5.60 -13.60 -8.36
N ALA A 97 5.44 -14.60 -7.49
CA ALA A 97 4.20 -14.79 -6.77
C ALA A 97 3.91 -13.57 -5.85
N GLY A 98 2.72 -12.99 -6.00
CA GLY A 98 2.29 -11.82 -5.22
C GLY A 98 2.60 -10.46 -5.84
N GLU A 99 3.19 -10.43 -7.05
CA GLU A 99 3.47 -9.17 -7.75
C GLU A 99 2.29 -8.66 -8.58
N GLU A 100 1.34 -9.51 -8.98
CA GLU A 100 0.02 -9.07 -9.50
C GLU A 100 -0.84 -8.59 -8.33
N VAL A 101 -1.04 -7.28 -8.20
CA VAL A 101 -1.71 -6.66 -7.05
C VAL A 101 -3.13 -6.18 -7.34
N ALA A 102 -3.49 -6.10 -8.62
CA ALA A 102 -4.83 -5.77 -9.07
C ALA A 102 -5.13 -6.47 -10.40
N SER A 103 -6.38 -6.89 -10.57
CA SER A 103 -6.86 -7.54 -11.77
C SER A 103 -8.36 -7.25 -11.96
N LEU A 104 -8.73 -6.75 -13.13
CA LEU A 104 -10.11 -6.64 -13.59
C LEU A 104 -10.19 -7.33 -14.95
N SER A 105 -11.31 -8.00 -15.21
CA SER A 105 -11.50 -8.76 -16.44
C SER A 105 -12.79 -8.36 -17.14
N SER A 106 -12.68 -8.10 -18.44
CA SER A 106 -13.82 -7.76 -19.32
C SER A 106 -14.72 -6.64 -18.77
N VAL A 107 -14.10 -5.58 -18.23
CA VAL A 107 -14.82 -4.41 -17.69
C VAL A 107 -15.05 -3.36 -18.78
N ALA A 108 -16.18 -2.63 -18.69
CA ALA A 108 -16.50 -1.55 -19.62
C ALA A 108 -15.65 -0.29 -19.36
N ASN A 109 -15.88 0.78 -20.13
CA ASN A 109 -15.32 2.08 -19.81
C ASN A 109 -15.84 2.60 -18.47
N GLY A 110 -15.00 3.37 -17.78
CA GLY A 110 -15.35 3.94 -16.49
C GLY A 110 -14.16 4.15 -15.58
N THR A 111 -14.46 4.52 -14.35
CA THR A 111 -13.49 4.67 -13.28
C THR A 111 -13.63 3.51 -12.31
N TYR A 112 -12.54 2.78 -12.11
CA TYR A 112 -12.45 1.64 -11.21
C TYR A 112 -11.52 1.96 -10.06
N THR A 113 -11.93 1.57 -8.85
CA THR A 113 -11.12 1.74 -7.65
C THR A 113 -10.78 0.39 -7.05
N GLY A 114 -9.68 0.34 -6.34
CA GLY A 114 -9.28 -0.85 -5.60
C GLY A 114 -8.22 -0.53 -4.58
N THR A 115 -7.77 -1.56 -3.89
CA THR A 115 -6.78 -1.45 -2.83
C THR A 115 -5.75 -2.57 -2.96
N PHE A 116 -4.50 -2.29 -2.61
CA PHE A 116 -3.47 -3.30 -2.44
C PHE A 116 -2.60 -2.96 -1.24
N THR A 117 -1.94 -3.97 -0.66
CA THR A 117 -1.05 -3.81 0.49
C THR A 117 0.39 -4.05 0.08
N ILE A 118 1.31 -3.18 0.51
CA ILE A 118 2.74 -3.41 0.32
C ILE A 118 3.18 -4.54 1.27
N PRO A 119 3.70 -5.68 0.79
CA PRO A 119 4.13 -6.77 1.66
C PRO A 119 5.22 -6.32 2.63
N THR A 120 5.20 -6.86 3.84
CA THR A 120 6.26 -6.61 4.83
C THR A 120 7.61 -7.19 4.38
N SER A 121 7.60 -8.18 3.49
CA SER A 121 8.76 -8.80 2.85
C SER A 121 9.34 -8.00 1.68
N ALA A 122 8.66 -6.96 1.18
CA ALA A 122 9.16 -6.17 0.05
C ALA A 122 10.55 -5.58 0.36
N ALA A 123 11.41 -5.47 -0.64
CA ALA A 123 12.70 -4.79 -0.52
C ALA A 123 12.50 -3.28 -0.31
N THR A 124 13.33 -2.65 0.52
CA THR A 124 13.32 -1.18 0.68
C THR A 124 14.01 -0.55 -0.53
N GLY A 125 13.54 0.62 -0.98
CA GLY A 125 14.07 1.35 -2.13
C GLY A 125 13.08 1.40 -3.28
N ASN A 126 13.60 1.66 -4.49
CA ASN A 126 12.76 1.85 -5.67
C ASN A 126 12.28 0.49 -6.20
N ALA A 127 10.98 0.27 -6.11
CA ALA A 127 10.27 -0.81 -6.78
C ALA A 127 9.61 -0.30 -8.05
N TYR A 128 9.61 -1.14 -9.08
CA TYR A 128 8.93 -0.84 -10.32
C TYR A 128 7.45 -1.22 -10.23
N MET A 129 6.57 -0.32 -10.67
CA MET A 129 5.14 -0.61 -10.78
C MET A 129 4.71 -0.45 -12.23
N ARG A 130 3.95 -1.41 -12.73
CA ARG A 130 3.42 -1.44 -14.09
C ARG A 130 1.91 -1.51 -14.03
N VAL A 131 1.26 -0.51 -14.63
CA VAL A 131 -0.18 -0.38 -14.75
C VAL A 131 -0.55 -0.64 -16.20
N MET A 132 -1.42 -1.60 -16.45
CA MET A 132 -1.72 -2.10 -17.79
C MET A 132 -3.22 -2.15 -18.02
N MET A 133 -3.65 -1.66 -19.16
CA MET A 133 -4.99 -1.89 -19.69
C MET A 133 -4.89 -2.47 -21.09
N LYS A 134 -5.75 -3.42 -21.42
CA LYS A 134 -5.81 -4.04 -22.74
C LYS A 134 -7.23 -4.48 -23.04
N MET A 135 -7.69 -4.37 -24.28
CA MET A 135 -8.95 -4.95 -24.71
C MET A 135 -9.06 -6.43 -24.34
N ALA A 136 -10.23 -6.83 -23.87
CA ALA A 136 -10.50 -8.20 -23.45
C ALA A 136 -10.91 -9.09 -24.63
N SER A 137 -10.82 -10.40 -24.45
CA SER A 137 -11.16 -11.40 -25.47
C SER A 137 -12.64 -11.45 -25.84
N THR A 138 -13.51 -10.87 -25.02
CA THR A 138 -14.97 -10.97 -25.11
C THR A 138 -15.64 -9.64 -24.81
N SER A 139 -16.57 -9.20 -25.65
CA SER A 139 -17.34 -7.96 -25.47
C SER A 139 -18.49 -8.08 -24.46
N LEU A 140 -19.13 -6.95 -24.13
CA LEU A 140 -20.31 -6.93 -23.25
C LEU A 140 -21.49 -7.77 -23.79
N SER A 141 -21.59 -7.92 -25.11
CA SER A 141 -22.62 -8.72 -25.77
C SER A 141 -22.22 -10.19 -25.97
N GLY A 142 -21.05 -10.59 -25.46
CA GLY A 142 -20.51 -11.96 -25.60
C GLY A 142 -19.86 -12.25 -26.96
N GLY A 143 -19.61 -11.22 -27.78
CA GLY A 143 -18.86 -11.36 -29.03
C GLY A 143 -17.38 -11.61 -28.77
N PHE A 144 -16.74 -12.43 -29.61
CA PHE A 144 -15.31 -12.70 -29.52
C PHE A 144 -14.49 -11.60 -30.23
N CYS A 145 -13.47 -11.11 -29.54
CA CYS A 145 -12.67 -9.94 -29.96
C CYS A 145 -11.24 -10.26 -30.36
N GLY A 146 -10.80 -11.52 -30.27
CA GLY A 146 -9.46 -11.92 -30.73
C GLY A 146 -8.30 -11.49 -29.84
N HIS A 147 -8.56 -10.83 -28.70
CA HIS A 147 -7.53 -10.44 -27.74
C HIS A 147 -7.15 -11.56 -26.77
N THR A 148 -5.93 -11.50 -26.26
CA THR A 148 -5.43 -12.34 -25.17
C THR A 148 -5.32 -11.58 -23.85
N ASP A 149 -5.26 -12.30 -22.73
CA ASP A 149 -5.11 -11.68 -21.41
C ASP A 149 -3.78 -10.92 -21.24
N ILE A 150 -3.74 -10.01 -20.28
CA ILE A 150 -2.55 -9.23 -19.92
C ILE A 150 -1.56 -10.15 -19.20
N THR A 151 -0.33 -10.11 -19.68
CA THR A 151 0.85 -10.64 -18.99
C THR A 151 1.82 -9.49 -18.73
N PRO A 152 2.57 -9.51 -17.62
CA PRO A 152 3.46 -8.41 -17.26
C PRO A 152 4.62 -8.29 -18.24
N CYS A 153 5.01 -9.39 -18.89
CA CYS A 153 6.05 -9.49 -19.89
C CYS A 153 5.55 -10.26 -21.10
N ASN A 154 6.08 -9.92 -22.28
CA ASN A 154 5.72 -10.56 -23.55
C ASN A 154 4.22 -10.51 -23.82
N ILE A 155 3.61 -9.32 -23.78
CA ILE A 155 2.26 -9.18 -24.30
C ILE A 155 2.33 -9.63 -25.77
N PRO A 156 1.69 -10.75 -26.15
CA PRO A 156 1.72 -11.19 -27.52
C PRO A 156 1.14 -10.06 -28.37
N ALA A 157 1.75 -9.79 -29.53
CA ALA A 157 1.01 -9.13 -30.59
C ALA A 157 -0.23 -10.00 -30.81
N ASP A 158 -1.39 -9.50 -30.38
CA ASP A 158 -2.63 -10.23 -30.64
C ASP A 158 -2.74 -10.40 -32.17
N PRO A 159 -3.47 -11.43 -32.65
CA PRO A 159 -3.76 -11.56 -34.08
C PRO A 159 -4.39 -10.30 -34.69
N VAL A 160 -5.01 -9.46 -33.84
CA VAL A 160 -5.66 -8.20 -34.18
C VAL A 160 -4.84 -6.96 -33.79
N GLY A 161 -3.65 -7.12 -33.20
CA GLY A 161 -2.85 -6.02 -32.67
C GLY A 161 -3.18 -5.67 -31.21
N PHE A 162 -2.27 -4.98 -30.54
CA PHE A 162 -2.48 -4.56 -29.15
C PHE A 162 -3.38 -3.32 -29.12
N HIS A 163 -4.43 -3.38 -28.30
CA HIS A 163 -5.34 -2.26 -28.08
C HIS A 163 -5.40 -2.00 -26.58
N GLY A 164 -4.66 -1.01 -26.13
CA GLY A 164 -4.48 -0.74 -24.72
C GLY A 164 -3.27 0.14 -24.45
N GLU A 165 -2.95 0.29 -23.17
CA GLU A 165 -1.86 1.15 -22.72
C GLU A 165 -1.14 0.54 -21.52
N VAL A 166 0.16 0.79 -21.47
CA VAL A 166 1.05 0.42 -20.37
C VAL A 166 1.74 1.66 -19.82
N GLU A 167 1.51 1.94 -18.55
CA GLU A 167 2.19 3.00 -17.82
C GLU A 167 3.08 2.39 -16.73
N ASN A 168 4.33 2.83 -16.67
CA ASN A 168 5.24 2.42 -15.59
C ASN A 168 5.53 3.57 -14.65
N TYR A 169 5.61 3.26 -13.37
CA TYR A 169 5.84 4.17 -12.28
C TYR A 169 6.94 3.63 -11.37
N THR A 170 7.53 4.50 -10.55
CA THR A 170 8.46 4.07 -9.50
C THR A 170 7.84 4.27 -8.12
N LEU A 171 7.75 3.20 -7.34
CA LEU A 171 7.38 3.28 -5.93
C LEU A 171 8.64 3.31 -5.07
N ASN A 172 8.81 4.33 -4.25
CA ASN A 172 9.83 4.34 -3.22
C ASN A 172 9.29 3.61 -1.98
N ILE A 173 9.65 2.33 -1.83
CA ILE A 173 9.25 1.50 -0.70
C ILE A 173 10.13 1.82 0.50
N THR A 174 9.52 2.33 1.55
CA THR A 174 10.18 2.60 2.83
C THR A 174 9.90 1.48 3.84
N GLY A 175 10.77 1.37 4.85
CA GLY A 175 10.53 0.45 5.96
C GLY A 175 9.18 0.73 6.62
N ALA A 176 8.64 -0.26 7.35
CA ALA A 176 7.43 -0.05 8.11
C ALA A 176 7.60 1.17 9.01
N SER A 177 6.77 2.19 8.83
CA SER A 177 6.59 3.23 9.83
C SER A 177 6.19 2.51 11.11
N GLY A 178 6.97 2.70 12.18
CA GLY A 178 6.63 2.13 13.49
C GLY A 178 5.17 2.43 13.79
N LEU A 179 4.44 1.43 14.29
CA LEU A 179 2.99 1.42 14.57
C LEU A 179 2.39 2.83 14.65
N THR A 180 1.90 3.35 13.53
CA THR A 180 0.90 4.41 13.58
C THR A 180 -0.38 3.69 13.92
N ASN A 181 -0.68 3.57 15.22
CA ASN A 181 -2.04 3.28 15.65
C ASN A 181 -2.91 4.44 15.14
N ILE A 182 -3.41 4.32 13.91
CA ILE A 182 -4.52 5.14 13.43
C ILE A 182 -5.76 4.62 14.12
N THR A 183 -5.85 4.96 15.39
CA THR A 183 -7.08 5.34 16.04
C THR A 183 -6.65 6.45 16.99
N SER A 184 -7.05 7.70 16.72
CA SER A 184 -7.47 8.58 17.81
C SER A 184 -8.69 7.88 18.44
N GLY A 185 -8.42 6.80 19.16
CA GLY A 185 -9.37 5.78 19.50
C GLY A 185 -10.00 6.14 20.82
N VAL A 186 -11.24 5.73 21.00
CA VAL A 186 -12.01 5.90 22.24
C VAL A 186 -11.29 5.29 23.48
N ASN A 187 -10.16 4.61 23.28
CA ASN A 187 -9.33 3.95 24.28
C ASN A 187 -7.97 4.65 24.52
N ASP A 188 -7.65 5.76 23.84
CA ASP A 188 -6.42 6.51 24.10
C ASP A 188 -6.47 7.19 25.48
N PHE A 189 -5.38 7.08 26.23
CA PHE A 189 -5.25 7.59 27.60
C PHE A 189 -4.06 8.54 27.69
N GLN A 190 -4.09 9.62 28.48
CA GLN A 190 -2.96 10.55 28.54
C GLN A 190 -2.09 10.29 29.76
N VAL A 191 -0.78 10.51 29.64
CA VAL A 191 0.17 10.39 30.77
C VAL A 191 1.05 11.63 30.83
N TYR A 192 1.03 12.33 31.96
CA TYR A 192 1.81 13.56 32.15
C TYR A 192 2.17 13.80 33.61
N PRO A 193 3.27 14.53 33.91
CA PRO A 193 4.25 15.00 32.94
C PRO A 193 5.10 13.85 32.40
N ASN A 194 5.61 14.01 31.18
CA ASN A 194 6.61 13.11 30.60
C ASN A 194 7.64 13.98 29.86
N PRO A 195 8.88 14.13 30.37
CA PRO A 195 9.48 13.41 31.50
C PRO A 195 8.87 13.72 32.89
N ALA A 196 8.95 12.76 33.81
CA ALA A 196 8.41 12.84 35.17
C ALA A 196 9.51 12.77 36.24
N ASN A 197 9.33 13.49 37.35
CA ASN A 197 10.19 13.39 38.54
C ASN A 197 9.52 12.51 39.61
N ASP A 198 8.57 13.03 40.38
CA ASP A 198 8.04 12.29 41.53
C ASP A 198 6.80 11.48 41.18
N ASP A 199 5.87 12.05 40.41
CA ASP A 199 4.58 11.44 40.10
C ASP A 199 4.23 11.59 38.62
N ILE A 200 3.32 10.73 38.15
CA ILE A 200 2.59 10.89 36.89
C ILE A 200 1.09 10.88 37.15
N ILE A 201 0.36 11.61 36.31
CA ILE A 201 -1.09 11.60 36.20
C ILE A 201 -1.44 10.85 34.92
N ILE A 202 -2.37 9.92 35.04
CA ILE A 202 -2.90 9.11 33.95
C ILE A 202 -4.36 9.46 33.81
N ASP A 203 -4.75 10.08 32.70
CA ASP A 203 -6.15 10.32 32.37
C ASP A 203 -6.67 9.15 31.54
N LEU A 204 -7.62 8.40 32.12
CA LEU A 204 -8.14 7.17 31.57
C LEU A 204 -9.31 7.45 30.60
N PRO A 205 -9.47 6.62 29.55
CA PRO A 205 -10.51 6.80 28.56
C PRO A 205 -11.90 6.54 29.18
N PRO A 206 -12.98 7.15 28.66
CA PRO A 206 -14.33 6.95 29.19
C PRO A 206 -14.82 5.51 29.18
N LEU A 207 -14.28 4.67 28.28
CA LEU A 207 -14.61 3.25 28.17
C LEU A 207 -13.83 2.36 29.16
N CYS A 208 -12.98 2.94 30.01
CA CYS A 208 -12.26 2.17 30.99
C CYS A 208 -13.16 1.75 32.15
N MET A 209 -13.71 0.54 32.05
CA MET A 209 -14.42 -0.13 33.13
C MET A 209 -13.56 -1.28 33.63
N ASN A 210 -13.09 -1.19 34.88
CA ASN A 210 -12.25 -2.21 35.51
C ASN A 210 -11.00 -2.56 34.68
N CYS A 211 -10.29 -1.56 34.16
CA CYS A 211 -9.06 -1.81 33.41
C CYS A 211 -7.92 -2.18 34.35
N GLN A 212 -7.02 -3.03 33.86
CA GLN A 212 -5.74 -3.27 34.49
C GLN A 212 -4.74 -2.21 34.03
N LEU A 213 -4.23 -1.44 34.98
CA LEU A 213 -3.14 -0.48 34.80
C LEU A 213 -1.83 -1.11 35.28
N GLU A 214 -0.80 -1.13 34.44
CA GLU A 214 0.52 -1.67 34.74
C GLU A 214 1.63 -0.68 34.42
N ILE A 215 2.71 -0.67 35.22
CA ILE A 215 3.97 -0.01 34.88
C ILE A 215 5.05 -1.08 34.80
N SER A 216 5.76 -1.14 33.68
CA SER A 216 6.85 -2.10 33.44
C SER A 216 8.15 -1.42 33.03
N ASN A 217 9.28 -2.10 33.25
CA ASN A 217 10.59 -1.65 32.77
C ASN A 217 10.88 -2.14 31.34
N THR A 218 12.04 -1.77 30.80
CA THR A 218 12.48 -2.17 29.44
C THR A 218 12.72 -3.67 29.27
N LEU A 219 12.79 -4.44 30.36
CA LEU A 219 12.88 -5.91 30.34
C LEU A 219 11.49 -6.58 30.39
N GLY A 220 10.41 -5.79 30.43
CA GLY A 220 9.03 -6.28 30.55
C GLY A 220 8.64 -6.71 31.97
N GLN A 221 9.47 -6.43 32.99
CA GLN A 221 9.12 -6.73 34.37
C GLN A 221 8.08 -5.72 34.86
N VAL A 222 6.94 -6.20 35.35
CA VAL A 222 5.88 -5.38 35.92
C VAL A 222 6.28 -4.94 37.34
N LEU A 223 6.37 -3.63 37.54
CA LEU A 223 6.76 -2.98 38.79
C LEU A 223 5.56 -2.41 39.56
N TYR A 224 4.47 -2.15 38.87
CA TYR A 224 3.19 -1.71 39.43
C TYR A 224 2.05 -2.36 38.66
N SER A 225 1.00 -2.79 39.35
CA SER A 225 -0.23 -3.27 38.73
C SER A 225 -1.42 -3.00 39.65
N GLU A 226 -2.51 -2.51 39.08
CA GLU A 226 -3.79 -2.40 39.78
C GLU A 226 -4.97 -2.49 38.79
N PHE A 227 -6.17 -2.77 39.32
CA PHE A 227 -7.40 -2.54 38.58
C PHE A 227 -7.98 -1.16 38.95
N THR A 228 -8.51 -0.45 37.96
CA THR A 228 -9.13 0.87 38.16
C THR A 228 -10.30 1.11 37.20
N ASP A 229 -11.27 1.83 37.71
CA ASP A 229 -12.45 2.39 37.04
C ASP A 229 -12.49 3.92 37.17
N GLN A 230 -11.43 4.52 37.73
CA GLN A 230 -11.31 5.97 37.88
C GLN A 230 -11.03 6.64 36.52
N LYS A 231 -11.53 7.87 36.36
CA LYS A 231 -11.27 8.69 35.15
C LYS A 231 -9.85 9.27 35.11
N SER A 232 -9.20 9.37 36.25
CA SER A 232 -7.83 9.85 36.37
C SER A 232 -7.17 9.16 37.57
N LYS A 233 -5.87 8.88 37.46
CA LYS A 233 -5.08 8.23 38.50
C LYS A 233 -3.70 8.87 38.62
N THR A 234 -3.31 9.22 39.85
CA THR A 234 -1.94 9.65 40.15
C THR A 234 -1.13 8.47 40.65
N ILE A 235 0.05 8.26 40.07
CA ILE A 235 0.99 7.22 40.44
C ILE A 235 2.31 7.85 40.89
N ASN A 236 2.76 7.48 42.08
CA ASN A 236 4.07 7.85 42.58
C ASN A 236 5.15 7.00 41.92
N LEU A 237 6.25 7.62 41.53
CA LEU A 237 7.39 7.00 40.86
C LEU A 237 8.67 7.08 41.69
N GLN A 238 8.63 7.51 42.95
CA GLN A 238 9.84 7.71 43.76
C GLN A 238 10.58 6.40 44.05
N PHE A 239 9.87 5.27 44.01
CA PHE A 239 10.48 3.93 44.12
C PHE A 239 11.20 3.48 42.84
N LEU A 240 11.04 4.20 41.73
CA LEU A 240 11.67 3.91 40.45
C LEU A 240 12.97 4.69 40.27
N LYS A 241 13.98 4.03 39.72
CA LYS A 241 15.22 4.69 39.29
C LYS A 241 14.98 5.50 38.01
N GLN A 242 15.85 6.47 37.74
CA GLN A 242 15.88 7.17 36.46
C GLN A 242 15.97 6.18 35.29
N GLY A 243 15.14 6.38 34.26
CA GLY A 243 15.06 5.44 33.15
C GLY A 243 13.76 5.51 32.36
N VAL A 244 13.63 4.59 31.40
CA VAL A 244 12.45 4.46 30.55
C VAL A 244 11.53 3.38 31.11
N TYR A 245 10.24 3.68 31.18
CA TYR A 245 9.20 2.76 31.62
C TYR A 245 8.02 2.78 30.64
N PHE A 246 7.20 1.75 30.70
CA PHE A 246 5.99 1.61 29.90
C PHE A 246 4.77 1.51 30.80
N VAL A 247 3.82 2.42 30.61
CA VAL A 247 2.50 2.39 31.22
C VAL A 247 1.57 1.64 30.28
N THR A 248 0.97 0.56 30.74
CA THR A 248 0.04 -0.27 29.99
C THR A 248 -1.34 -0.17 30.61
N LEU A 249 -2.36 0.10 29.80
CA LEU A 249 -3.76 0.08 30.21
C LEU A 249 -4.49 -0.96 29.35
N LYS A 250 -5.12 -1.95 29.97
CA LYS A 250 -5.75 -3.06 29.24
C LYS A 250 -7.01 -3.57 29.91
N ASN A 251 -7.86 -4.22 29.13
CA ASN A 251 -8.97 -5.04 29.61
C ASN A 251 -9.07 -6.31 28.72
N GLU A 252 -10.21 -7.00 28.75
CA GLU A 252 -10.43 -8.22 27.95
C GLU A 252 -10.47 -7.98 26.43
N TYR A 253 -10.65 -6.73 25.99
CA TYR A 253 -10.90 -6.36 24.59
C TYR A 253 -9.76 -5.57 23.96
N TRP A 254 -9.05 -4.74 24.73
CA TRP A 254 -8.01 -3.84 24.21
C TRP A 254 -6.83 -3.71 25.17
N ASN A 255 -5.71 -3.27 24.60
CA ASN A 255 -4.45 -3.07 25.29
C ASN A 255 -3.73 -1.86 24.66
N GLU A 256 -3.49 -0.83 25.45
CA GLU A 256 -2.82 0.40 25.05
C GLU A 256 -1.57 0.64 25.89
N VAL A 257 -0.50 1.14 25.27
CA VAL A 257 0.81 1.31 25.92
C VAL A 257 1.37 2.70 25.66
N LYS A 258 1.84 3.38 26.72
CA LYS A 258 2.55 4.67 26.64
C LYS A 258 3.92 4.60 27.28
N ARG A 259 4.92 5.15 26.59
CA ARG A 259 6.30 5.27 27.09
C ARG A 259 6.44 6.52 27.95
N ILE A 260 7.01 6.36 29.14
CA ILE A 260 7.38 7.47 30.03
C ILE A 260 8.88 7.47 30.33
N VAL A 261 9.41 8.65 30.64
CA VAL A 261 10.80 8.85 31.06
C VAL A 261 10.80 9.40 32.49
N LYS A 262 11.40 8.66 33.42
CA LYS A 262 11.66 9.07 34.80
C LYS A 262 13.04 9.77 34.86
N GLN A 263 13.06 11.00 35.35
CA GLN A 263 14.26 11.80 35.62
C GLN A 263 14.61 11.83 37.11
#